data_AF-A0A671FSM4-F1
#
_entry.id   AF-A0A671FSM4-F1
#
_cell.length_a   1.000
_cell.length_b   1.000
_cell.length_c   1.000
_cell.angle_alpha   90.00
_cell.angle_beta   90.00
_cell.angle_gamma   90.00
#
_symmetry.space_group_name_H-M   'P 1'
#
loop_
_entity.id
_entity.type
_entity.pdbx_description
1 polymer ?
#
loop_
_entity_poly.entity_id
_entity_poly.type
_entity_poly.pdbx_seq_one_letter_code
_entity_poly.pdbx_strand_id
1 'polypeptide(L)'
;MADFSSESVQAMHMLLVDQDLSWKEEAVTKETWPQGPLKASCLYRQLPKFQNGDLTLYQSNAILRHLQEAALVDVVNDIDYLHCRYITLIYTNYETSKEDNMKNLPEHLRASETLLSQNQGSQASIMGNQISFVDYNLLDMLLNHQVLTPSCLDSFSLLSANVACLSTWPKLKAFLASPKYVNLLINDNGKQ
;
A
#
# COMPACT_ATOMS: atom_id res chain seq x y z
N MET A 1 -14.57 -15.65 0.21
CA MET A 1 -15.10 -14.27 0.13
C MET A 1 -13.95 -13.44 -0.40
N ALA A 2 -14.05 -12.94 -1.64
CA ALA A 2 -12.96 -12.20 -2.28
C ALA A 2 -13.31 -10.71 -2.21
N ASP A 3 -12.55 -9.95 -1.42
CA ASP A 3 -12.63 -8.50 -1.30
C ASP A 3 -11.97 -7.85 -2.52
N PHE A 4 -12.63 -6.86 -3.11
CA PHE A 4 -12.12 -6.13 -4.28
C PHE A 4 -10.96 -5.17 -3.88
N SER A 5 -9.83 -5.30 -4.59
CA SER A 5 -8.49 -4.70 -4.39
C SER A 5 -8.09 -4.38 -2.94
N SER A 6 -7.67 -5.43 -2.22
CA SER A 6 -6.94 -5.35 -0.95
C SER A 6 -5.73 -4.41 -1.00
N GLU A 7 -5.06 -4.29 -2.14
CA GLU A 7 -3.85 -3.46 -2.29
C GLU A 7 -4.07 -1.99 -1.90
N SER A 8 -5.14 -1.35 -2.38
CA SER A 8 -5.38 0.07 -2.09
C SER A 8 -5.82 0.37 -0.65
N VAL A 9 -5.96 -0.65 0.22
CA VAL A 9 -6.37 -0.49 1.62
C VAL A 9 -5.38 -1.07 2.63
N GLN A 10 -4.40 -1.88 2.23
CA GLN A 10 -3.46 -2.50 3.18
C GLN A 10 -2.61 -1.46 3.91
N ALA A 11 -2.10 -0.45 3.19
CA ALA A 11 -1.41 0.68 3.80
C ALA A 11 -2.26 1.37 4.90
N MET A 12 -3.57 1.50 4.67
CA MET A 12 -4.49 2.06 5.67
C MET A 12 -4.65 1.14 6.87
N HIS A 13 -4.82 -0.17 6.65
CA HIS A 13 -4.95 -1.12 7.74
C HIS A 13 -3.69 -1.15 8.61
N MET A 14 -2.51 -1.13 7.99
CA MET A 14 -1.24 -1.04 8.72
C MET A 14 -1.17 0.23 9.57
N LEU A 15 -1.52 1.39 8.99
CA LEU A 15 -1.60 2.65 9.72
C LEU A 15 -2.58 2.55 10.90
N LEU A 16 -3.82 2.12 10.66
CA LEU A 16 -4.87 2.06 11.67
C LEU A 16 -4.46 1.14 12.83
N VAL A 17 -3.90 -0.04 12.53
CA VAL A 17 -3.41 -0.97 13.56
C VAL A 17 -2.29 -0.36 14.38
N ASP A 18 -1.27 0.17 13.71
CA ASP A 18 -0.07 0.66 14.39
C ASP A 18 -0.40 1.86 15.30
N GLN A 19 -1.32 2.71 14.85
CA GLN A 19 -1.83 3.87 15.60
C GLN A 19 -2.95 3.55 16.61
N ASP A 20 -3.28 2.27 16.83
CA ASP A 20 -4.35 1.83 17.75
C ASP A 20 -5.74 2.40 17.44
N LEU A 21 -5.98 2.73 16.17
CA LEU A 21 -7.26 3.27 15.73
C LEU A 21 -8.24 2.12 15.50
N SER A 22 -9.44 2.25 16.06
CA SER A 22 -10.52 1.30 15.82
C SER A 22 -11.25 1.62 14.52
N TRP A 23 -11.53 0.61 13.71
CA TRP A 23 -12.34 0.75 12.50
C TRP A 23 -13.24 -0.46 12.30
N LYS A 24 -14.24 -0.29 11.44
CA LYS A 24 -15.09 -1.36 10.95
C LYS A 24 -14.80 -1.57 9.48
N GLU A 25 -14.62 -2.83 9.08
CA GLU A 25 -14.49 -3.21 7.69
C GLU A 25 -15.84 -3.66 7.14
N GLU A 26 -16.22 -3.11 5.99
CA GLU A 26 -17.40 -3.53 5.24
C GLU A 26 -16.95 -4.14 3.92
N ALA A 27 -16.79 -5.47 3.95
CA ALA A 27 -16.37 -6.28 2.82
C ALA A 27 -17.34 -6.14 1.63
N VAL A 28 -16.80 -5.86 0.45
CA VAL A 28 -17.54 -5.81 -0.81
C VAL A 28 -17.03 -6.90 -1.72
N THR A 29 -17.90 -7.84 -2.06
CA THR A 29 -17.54 -9.02 -2.84
C THR A 29 -17.61 -8.78 -4.35
N LYS A 30 -16.98 -9.67 -5.12
CA LYS A 30 -17.06 -9.63 -6.58
C LYS A 30 -18.49 -9.75 -7.13
N GLU A 31 -19.34 -10.44 -6.41
CA GLU A 31 -20.74 -10.69 -6.76
C GLU A 31 -21.64 -9.50 -6.42
N THR A 32 -21.30 -8.74 -5.37
CA THR A 32 -22.11 -7.62 -4.86
C THR A 32 -21.74 -6.29 -5.53
N TRP A 33 -20.47 -6.07 -5.87
CA TRP A 33 -20.01 -4.86 -6.55
C TRP A 33 -20.73 -4.52 -7.87
N PRO A 34 -20.96 -5.45 -8.82
CA PRO A 34 -21.60 -5.14 -10.09
C PRO A 34 -23.12 -4.92 -9.98
N GLN A 35 -23.75 -5.22 -8.83
CA GLN A 35 -25.21 -5.14 -8.67
C GLN A 35 -25.75 -3.71 -8.79
N GLY A 36 -24.89 -2.69 -8.63
CA GLY A 36 -25.19 -1.31 -9.05
C GLY A 36 -25.35 -0.29 -7.92
N PRO A 37 -26.18 -0.51 -6.88
CA PRO A 37 -26.49 0.53 -5.89
C PRO A 37 -25.25 1.13 -5.20
N LEU A 38 -24.36 0.27 -4.69
CA LEU A 38 -23.14 0.72 -4.01
C LEU A 38 -22.22 1.46 -4.97
N LYS A 39 -21.91 0.85 -6.13
CA LYS A 39 -21.06 1.45 -7.16
C LYS A 39 -21.59 2.79 -7.66
N ALA A 40 -22.90 2.91 -7.84
CA ALA A 40 -23.54 4.16 -8.27
C ALA A 40 -23.51 5.23 -7.18
N SER A 41 -23.52 4.85 -5.90
CA SER A 41 -23.41 5.77 -4.77
C SER A 41 -21.98 6.29 -4.53
N CYS A 42 -20.96 5.54 -4.96
CA CYS A 42 -19.57 5.95 -4.85
C CYS A 42 -19.25 7.11 -5.82
N LEU A 43 -18.62 8.18 -5.32
CA LEU A 43 -18.33 9.39 -6.09
C LEU A 43 -17.62 9.11 -7.42
N TYR A 44 -16.61 8.23 -7.41
CA TYR A 44 -15.83 7.84 -8.59
C TYR A 44 -16.22 6.46 -9.14
N ARG A 45 -17.32 5.88 -8.66
CA ARG A 45 -17.73 4.50 -8.98
C ARG A 45 -16.63 3.46 -8.74
N GLN A 46 -15.80 3.74 -7.72
CA GLN A 46 -14.64 2.99 -7.31
C GLN A 46 -14.61 2.90 -5.77
N LEU A 47 -13.89 1.89 -5.29
CA LEU A 47 -13.48 1.73 -3.90
C LEU A 47 -11.99 2.13 -3.79
N PRO A 48 -11.46 2.42 -2.59
CA PRO A 48 -12.15 2.38 -1.29
C PRO A 48 -13.09 3.56 -1.04
N LYS A 49 -14.10 3.30 -0.20
CA LYS A 49 -14.96 4.29 0.45
C LYS A 49 -14.64 4.25 1.94
N PHE A 50 -14.44 5.41 2.55
CA PHE A 50 -14.14 5.54 3.97
C PHE A 50 -15.13 6.49 4.64
N GLN A 51 -15.49 6.20 5.89
CA GLN A 51 -16.41 7.02 6.67
C GLN A 51 -15.80 7.32 8.04
N ASN A 52 -15.80 8.61 8.41
CA ASN A 52 -15.38 9.09 9.72
C ASN A 52 -16.44 10.07 10.23
N GLY A 53 -17.35 9.57 11.07
CA GLY A 53 -18.57 10.30 11.43
C GLY A 53 -19.40 10.63 10.19
N ASP A 54 -19.72 11.92 10.01
CA ASP A 54 -20.48 12.42 8.86
C ASP A 54 -19.63 12.62 7.60
N LEU A 55 -18.30 12.56 7.73
CA LEU A 55 -17.39 12.71 6.60
C LEU A 55 -17.29 11.39 5.83
N THR A 56 -17.57 11.45 4.53
CA THR A 56 -17.32 10.33 3.59
C THR A 56 -16.21 10.71 2.63
N LEU A 57 -15.17 9.88 2.57
CA LEU A 57 -14.02 10.03 1.69
C LEU A 57 -13.93 8.87 0.69
N TYR A 58 -13.31 9.16 -0.45
CA TYR A 58 -12.94 8.22 -1.51
C TYR A 58 -11.49 8.51 -1.90
N GLN A 59 -10.89 7.64 -2.72
CA GLN A 59 -9.48 7.67 -3.12
C GLN A 59 -8.53 7.34 -1.96
N SER A 60 -7.71 6.31 -2.15
CA SER A 60 -6.88 5.76 -1.09
C SER A 60 -5.94 6.79 -0.47
N ASN A 61 -5.25 7.56 -1.31
CA ASN A 61 -4.32 8.58 -0.85
C ASN A 61 -5.01 9.79 -0.18
N ALA A 62 -6.28 10.06 -0.47
CA ALA A 62 -7.03 11.09 0.25
C ALA A 62 -7.40 10.61 1.66
N ILE A 63 -7.77 9.34 1.79
CA ILE A 63 -8.06 8.70 3.09
C ILE A 63 -6.81 8.65 3.95
N LEU A 64 -5.66 8.22 3.41
CA LEU A 64 -4.39 8.19 4.15
C LEU A 64 -3.97 9.57 4.67
N ARG A 65 -4.08 10.61 3.83
CA ARG A 65 -3.81 12.01 4.23
C ARG A 65 -4.77 12.52 5.29
N HIS A 66 -6.02 12.06 5.28
CA HIS A 66 -7.01 12.41 6.33
C HIS A 66 -6.71 11.71 7.64
N LEU A 67 -6.29 10.43 7.60
CA LEU A 67 -5.93 9.66 8.78
C LEU A 67 -4.68 10.18 9.48
N GLN A 68 -3.77 10.80 8.73
CA GLN A 68 -2.58 11.43 9.28
C GLN A 68 -2.28 12.71 8.51
N GLU A 69 -2.64 13.86 9.10
CA GLU A 69 -2.41 15.19 8.54
C GLU A 69 -0.92 15.42 8.27
N ALA A 70 -0.47 15.19 7.05
CA ALA A 70 0.92 15.39 6.67
C ALA A 70 1.02 16.06 5.29
N ALA A 71 1.77 17.15 5.22
CA ALA A 71 2.07 17.89 4.00
C ALA A 71 3.22 17.22 3.22
N LEU A 72 2.98 15.98 2.76
CA LEU A 72 3.99 15.13 2.12
C LEU A 72 3.64 14.82 0.66
N VAL A 73 3.15 15.83 -0.07
CA VAL A 73 2.50 15.63 -1.38
C VAL A 73 3.45 15.03 -2.42
N ASP A 74 4.68 15.52 -2.52
CA ASP A 74 5.61 15.11 -3.58
C ASP A 74 6.08 13.66 -3.44
N VAL A 75 6.42 13.21 -2.22
CA VAL A 75 6.83 11.81 -1.98
C VAL A 75 5.68 10.84 -2.21
N VAL A 76 4.45 11.25 -1.93
CA VAL A 76 3.26 10.42 -2.17
C VAL A 76 3.03 10.21 -3.66
N ASN A 77 3.32 11.21 -4.49
CA ASN A 77 3.16 11.07 -5.94
C ASN A 77 4.12 10.03 -6.53
N ASP A 78 5.35 9.93 -6.02
CA ASP A 78 6.33 8.94 -6.50
C ASP A 78 5.91 7.50 -6.14
N ILE A 79 5.41 7.30 -4.91
CA ILE A 79 4.91 5.98 -4.48
C ILE A 79 3.64 5.61 -5.26
N ASP A 80 2.73 6.56 -5.46
CA ASP A 80 1.50 6.36 -6.23
C ASP A 80 1.79 6.01 -7.69
N TYR A 81 2.84 6.62 -8.27
CA TYR A 81 3.28 6.27 -9.62
C TYR A 81 3.75 4.82 -9.72
N LEU A 82 4.56 4.34 -8.76
CA LEU A 82 5.02 2.96 -8.73
C LEU A 82 3.86 1.98 -8.49
N HIS A 83 2.90 2.34 -7.64
CA HIS A 83 1.66 1.59 -7.44
C HIS A 83 0.84 1.49 -8.74
N CYS A 84 0.61 2.60 -9.44
CA CYS A 84 -0.10 2.59 -10.73
C CYS A 84 0.56 1.67 -11.77
N ARG A 85 1.90 1.61 -11.80
CA ARG A 85 2.65 0.69 -12.66
C ARG A 85 2.46 -0.77 -12.25
N TYR A 86 2.51 -1.06 -10.96
CA TYR A 86 2.21 -2.40 -10.43
C TYR A 86 0.79 -2.85 -10.81
N ILE A 87 -0.23 -2.01 -10.57
CA ILE A 87 -1.62 -2.29 -10.96
C ILE A 87 -1.73 -2.56 -12.46
N THR A 88 -1.09 -1.73 -13.29
CA THR A 88 -1.11 -1.92 -14.75
C THR A 88 -0.50 -3.26 -15.12
N LEU A 89 0.64 -3.62 -14.52
CA LEU A 89 1.28 -4.92 -14.69
C LEU A 89 0.33 -6.06 -14.35
N ILE A 90 -0.20 -6.07 -13.13
CA ILE A 90 -1.05 -7.14 -12.60
C ILE A 90 -2.30 -7.35 -13.46
N TYR A 91 -3.01 -6.26 -13.80
CA TYR A 91 -4.34 -6.37 -14.40
C TYR A 91 -4.37 -6.32 -15.92
N THR A 92 -3.30 -5.84 -16.58
CA THR A 92 -3.34 -5.59 -18.03
C THR A 92 -2.32 -6.42 -18.81
N ASN A 93 -1.06 -6.50 -18.36
CA ASN A 93 0.03 -7.05 -19.19
C ASN A 93 1.01 -7.94 -18.42
N TYR A 94 0.53 -8.65 -17.38
CA TYR A 94 1.35 -9.51 -16.52
C TYR A 94 2.23 -10.47 -17.31
N GLU A 95 1.65 -11.29 -18.19
CA GLU A 95 2.39 -12.33 -18.92
C GLU A 95 3.42 -11.76 -19.90
N THR A 96 3.12 -10.61 -20.51
CA THR A 96 3.92 -10.04 -21.59
C THR A 96 4.95 -9.03 -21.11
N SER A 97 4.76 -8.45 -19.92
CA SER A 97 5.54 -7.28 -19.48
C SER A 97 6.12 -7.44 -18.08
N LYS A 98 5.96 -8.59 -17.41
CA LYS A 98 6.57 -8.82 -16.09
C LYS A 98 8.08 -8.66 -16.12
N GLU A 99 8.79 -9.35 -17.01
CA GLU A 99 10.25 -9.28 -17.08
C GLU A 99 10.77 -7.86 -17.29
N ASP A 100 10.19 -7.11 -18.23
CA ASP A 100 10.61 -5.74 -18.51
C ASP A 100 10.24 -4.77 -17.39
N ASN A 101 9.12 -4.97 -16.71
CA ASN A 101 8.81 -4.21 -15.49
C ASN A 101 9.85 -4.48 -14.41
N MET A 102 10.28 -5.73 -14.23
CA MET A 102 11.28 -6.09 -13.21
C MET A 102 12.66 -5.55 -13.53
N LYS A 103 13.06 -5.51 -14.81
CA LYS A 103 14.31 -4.86 -15.24
C LYS A 103 14.34 -3.37 -14.88
N ASN A 104 13.20 -2.69 -15.01
CA ASN A 104 13.10 -1.26 -14.75
C ASN A 104 12.85 -0.93 -13.27
N LEU A 105 12.32 -1.86 -12.47
CA LEU A 105 11.97 -1.65 -11.06
C LEU A 105 13.08 -0.98 -10.23
N PRO A 106 14.37 -1.37 -10.33
CA PRO A 106 15.44 -0.71 -9.59
C PRO A 106 15.54 0.81 -9.83
N GLU A 107 15.18 1.30 -11.02
CA GLU A 107 15.21 2.74 -11.30
C GLU A 107 14.15 3.50 -10.49
N HIS A 108 12.98 2.89 -10.30
CA HIS A 108 11.87 3.48 -9.54
C HIS A 108 12.13 3.42 -8.03
N LEU A 109 12.71 2.32 -7.54
CA LEU A 109 13.08 2.18 -6.13
C LEU A 109 14.21 3.12 -5.71
N ARG A 110 15.07 3.55 -6.65
CA ARG A 110 16.21 4.43 -6.36
C ARG A 110 15.80 5.76 -5.74
N ALA A 111 14.64 6.32 -6.11
CA ALA A 111 14.14 7.54 -5.51
C ALA A 111 13.88 7.38 -4.01
N SER A 112 13.20 6.29 -3.63
CA SER A 112 12.90 5.98 -2.22
C SER A 112 14.16 5.65 -1.41
N GLU A 113 15.11 4.89 -1.98
CA GLU A 113 16.43 4.64 -1.35
C GLU A 113 17.18 5.97 -1.13
N THR A 114 17.13 6.87 -2.10
CA THR A 114 17.80 8.18 -2.01
C THR A 114 17.17 9.03 -0.91
N LEU A 115 15.84 9.06 -0.80
CA LEU A 115 15.14 9.77 0.27
C LEU A 115 15.52 9.23 1.65
N LEU A 116 15.54 7.90 1.83
CA LEU A 116 16.01 7.27 3.06
C LEU A 116 17.47 7.65 3.38
N SER A 117 18.34 7.70 2.38
CA SER A 117 19.76 8.06 2.59
C SER A 117 19.96 9.51 3.02
N GLN A 118 19.06 10.40 2.59
CA GLN A 118 19.08 11.82 2.94
C GLN A 118 18.44 12.07 4.32
N ASN A 119 17.57 11.16 4.76
CA ASN A 119 16.98 11.22 6.09
C ASN A 119 18.02 10.79 7.15
N GLN A 120 18.68 11.76 7.78
CA GLN A 120 19.73 11.55 8.79
C GLN A 120 19.22 10.94 10.12
N GLY A 121 18.02 10.36 10.16
CA GLY A 121 17.37 9.81 11.34
C GLY A 121 16.34 8.72 11.01
N SER A 122 16.24 7.73 11.91
CA SER A 122 15.35 6.55 11.89
C SER A 122 15.49 5.62 10.68
N GLN A 123 15.78 4.33 10.93
CA GLN A 123 15.65 3.29 9.89
C GLN A 123 14.20 3.07 9.44
N ALA A 124 13.21 3.57 10.19
CA ALA A 124 11.80 3.28 9.97
C ALA A 124 11.03 4.35 9.18
N SER A 125 11.55 5.58 9.07
CA SER A 125 10.83 6.68 8.40
C SER A 125 11.57 7.15 7.15
N ILE A 126 10.85 7.31 6.04
CA ILE A 126 11.35 7.90 4.80
C ILE A 126 11.57 9.41 4.93
N MET A 127 10.88 10.07 5.86
CA MET A 127 11.01 11.51 6.07
C MET A 127 10.91 11.93 7.53
N GLY A 128 12.01 12.52 8.02
CA GLY A 128 12.09 13.03 9.38
C GLY A 128 12.15 11.93 10.43
N ASN A 129 11.78 12.28 11.66
CA ASN A 129 11.99 11.42 12.83
C ASN A 129 10.72 10.70 13.29
N GLN A 130 9.60 10.88 12.58
CA GLN A 130 8.31 10.28 12.93
C GLN A 130 7.78 9.48 11.74
N ILE A 131 7.03 8.42 12.03
CA ILE A 131 6.35 7.64 11.01
C ILE A 131 5.17 8.42 10.43
N SER A 132 4.96 8.27 9.13
CA SER A 132 3.93 8.92 8.35
C SER A 132 3.17 7.90 7.49
N PHE A 133 2.05 8.33 6.88
CA PHE A 133 1.24 7.46 6.04
C PHE A 133 2.01 6.97 4.81
N VAL A 134 3.02 7.76 4.42
CA VAL A 134 3.95 7.46 3.32
C VAL A 134 4.75 6.20 3.63
N ASP A 135 5.14 5.98 4.88
CA ASP A 135 5.92 4.82 5.31
C ASP A 135 5.11 3.53 5.20
N TYR A 136 3.84 3.55 5.61
CA TYR A 136 2.95 2.40 5.45
C TYR A 136 2.63 2.13 3.98
N ASN A 137 2.49 3.18 3.16
CA ASN A 137 2.26 3.03 1.72
C ASN A 137 3.48 2.44 1.00
N LEU A 138 4.67 2.92 1.36
CA LEU A 138 5.94 2.37 0.87
C LEU A 138 6.11 0.91 1.31
N LEU A 139 5.86 0.61 2.59
CA LEU A 139 5.96 -0.74 3.13
C LEU A 139 5.07 -1.72 2.36
N ASP A 140 3.79 -1.38 2.16
CA ASP A 140 2.86 -2.24 1.42
C ASP A 140 3.37 -2.53 0.00
N MET A 141 3.76 -1.45 -0.69
CA MET A 141 4.27 -1.54 -2.04
C MET A 141 5.56 -2.37 -2.12
N LEU A 142 6.50 -2.24 -1.16
CA LEU A 142 7.73 -3.04 -1.13
C LEU A 142 7.42 -4.52 -0.86
N LEU A 143 6.51 -4.83 0.07
CA LEU A 143 6.09 -6.21 0.35
C LEU A 143 5.46 -6.87 -0.89
N ASN A 144 4.60 -6.15 -1.61
CA ASN A 144 3.99 -6.65 -2.85
C ASN A 144 5.05 -6.91 -3.94
N HIS A 145 6.05 -6.04 -4.07
CA HIS A 145 7.15 -6.25 -5.01
C HIS A 145 8.09 -7.39 -4.59
N GLN A 146 8.26 -7.66 -3.30
CA GLN A 146 9.01 -8.83 -2.82
C GLN A 146 8.28 -10.14 -3.12
N VAL A 147 6.94 -10.16 -3.13
CA VAL A 147 6.18 -11.32 -3.60
C VAL A 147 6.38 -11.52 -5.12
N LEU A 148 6.35 -10.43 -5.88
CA LEU A 148 6.53 -10.48 -7.34
C LEU A 148 7.95 -10.87 -7.76
N THR A 149 8.95 -10.34 -7.07
CA THR A 149 10.39 -10.58 -7.26
C THR A 149 11.12 -10.54 -5.91
N PRO A 150 11.40 -11.71 -5.29
CA PRO A 150 11.96 -11.79 -3.94
C PRO A 150 13.28 -11.04 -3.72
N SER A 151 14.13 -10.94 -4.74
CA SER A 151 15.43 -10.28 -4.69
C SER A 151 15.40 -8.79 -5.06
N CYS A 152 14.21 -8.17 -5.18
CA CYS A 152 14.10 -6.80 -5.69
C CYS A 152 14.79 -5.74 -4.79
N LEU A 153 15.03 -6.06 -3.51
CA LEU A 153 15.67 -5.16 -2.54
C LEU A 153 17.14 -5.49 -2.26
N ASP A 154 17.73 -6.51 -2.89
CA ASP A 154 19.10 -6.96 -2.60
C ASP A 154 20.15 -5.86 -2.84
N SER A 155 19.88 -4.98 -3.80
CA SER A 155 20.73 -3.83 -4.14
C SER A 155 20.39 -2.54 -3.36
N PHE A 156 19.39 -2.59 -2.47
CA PHE A 156 18.82 -1.43 -1.77
C PHE A 156 18.85 -1.64 -0.26
N SER A 157 20.03 -1.43 0.33
CA SER A 157 20.27 -1.74 1.74
C SER A 157 19.39 -0.95 2.70
N LEU A 158 19.05 0.31 2.38
CA LEU A 158 18.22 1.15 3.26
C LEU A 158 16.76 0.76 3.17
N LEU A 159 16.22 0.53 1.96
CA LEU A 159 14.87 0.02 1.78
C LEU A 159 14.69 -1.36 2.44
N SER A 160 15.66 -2.26 2.27
CA SER A 160 15.65 -3.56 2.94
C SER A 160 15.65 -3.43 4.46
N ALA A 161 16.51 -2.56 5.02
CA ALA A 161 16.53 -2.28 6.45
C ALA A 161 15.22 -1.62 6.94
N ASN A 162 14.61 -0.74 6.14
CA ASN A 162 13.36 -0.09 6.45
C ASN A 162 12.19 -1.07 6.55
N VAL A 163 12.04 -1.95 5.55
CA VAL A 163 11.04 -3.03 5.56
C VAL A 163 11.24 -3.94 6.77
N ALA A 164 12.49 -4.36 7.03
CA ALA A 164 12.81 -5.20 8.18
C ALA A 164 12.48 -4.50 9.51
N CYS A 165 12.80 -3.22 9.64
CA CYS A 165 12.53 -2.44 10.83
C CYS A 165 11.01 -2.35 11.10
N LEU A 166 10.23 -1.85 10.15
CA LEU A 166 8.78 -1.68 10.29
C LEU A 166 8.07 -3.02 10.53
N SER A 167 8.47 -4.08 9.83
CA SER A 167 7.87 -5.41 9.98
C SER A 167 8.14 -6.06 11.35
N THR A 168 9.09 -5.53 12.13
CA THR A 168 9.37 -6.02 13.50
C THR A 168 8.58 -5.29 14.57
N TRP A 169 7.93 -4.17 14.24
CA TRP A 169 7.15 -3.40 15.21
C TRP A 169 6.01 -4.24 15.75
N PRO A 170 5.77 -4.31 17.08
CA PRO A 170 4.91 -5.33 17.65
C PRO A 170 3.51 -5.41 17.04
N LYS A 171 2.87 -4.26 16.78
CA LYS A 171 1.51 -4.19 16.24
C LYS A 171 1.48 -4.55 14.75
N LEU A 172 2.37 -3.97 13.95
CA LEU A 172 2.51 -4.33 12.53
C LEU A 172 2.87 -5.81 12.37
N LYS A 173 3.86 -6.30 13.10
CA LYS A 173 4.26 -7.71 13.10
C LYS A 173 3.08 -8.64 13.40
N ALA A 174 2.28 -8.31 14.42
CA ALA A 174 1.09 -9.08 14.76
C ALA A 174 0.04 -9.04 13.64
N PHE A 175 -0.17 -7.89 13.01
CA PHE A 175 -1.11 -7.72 11.90
C PHE A 175 -0.66 -8.46 10.64
N LEU A 176 0.60 -8.32 10.24
CA LEU A 176 1.20 -8.99 9.08
C LEU A 176 1.21 -10.53 9.25
N ALA A 177 1.27 -11.02 10.50
CA ALA A 177 1.13 -12.44 10.81
C ALA A 177 -0.33 -12.91 10.98
N SER A 178 -1.30 -11.99 10.98
CA SER A 178 -2.69 -12.32 11.27
C SER A 178 -3.37 -13.05 10.10
N PRO A 179 -4.34 -13.94 10.36
CA PRO A 179 -5.15 -14.58 9.32
C PRO A 179 -5.82 -13.57 8.37
N LYS A 180 -6.13 -12.37 8.86
CA LYS A 180 -6.74 -11.30 8.08
C LYS A 180 -5.81 -10.78 6.98
N TYR A 181 -4.50 -10.72 7.24
CA TYR A 181 -3.51 -10.30 6.26
C TYR A 181 -3.07 -11.49 5.38
N VAL A 182 -2.66 -12.61 5.99
CA VAL A 182 -2.01 -13.71 5.25
C VAL A 182 -2.97 -14.50 4.34
N ASN A 183 -4.26 -14.54 4.64
CA ASN A 183 -5.24 -15.25 3.81
C ASN A 183 -5.87 -14.34 2.73
N LEU A 184 -5.55 -13.05 2.73
CA LEU A 184 -6.06 -12.11 1.76
C LEU A 184 -5.22 -12.22 0.48
N LEU A 185 -5.89 -12.32 -0.66
CA LEU A 185 -5.20 -12.22 -1.95
C LEU A 185 -4.64 -10.80 -2.09
N ILE A 186 -3.39 -10.66 -2.51
CA ILE A 186 -2.79 -9.34 -2.81
C ILE A 186 -3.55 -8.67 -3.96
N ASN A 187 -3.88 -9.44 -4.99
CA ASN A 187 -4.70 -8.99 -6.10
C ASN A 187 -5.86 -9.95 -6.35
N ASP A 188 -7.00 -9.39 -6.70
CA ASP A 188 -8.23 -10.16 -6.80
C ASP A 188 -8.24 -11.13 -8.00
N ASN A 189 -7.36 -10.92 -8.98
CA ASN A 189 -7.20 -11.74 -10.17
C ASN A 189 -6.24 -12.93 -9.95
N GLY A 190 -5.74 -13.11 -8.73
CA GLY A 190 -4.86 -14.20 -8.32
C GLY A 190 -3.40 -14.07 -8.78
N LYS A 191 -3.03 -12.96 -9.45
CA LYS A 191 -1.65 -12.68 -9.85
C LYS A 191 -0.94 -11.90 -8.74
N GLN A 192 0.34 -12.18 -8.52
CA GLN A 192 1.17 -11.48 -7.55
C GLN A 192 2.64 -11.60 -7.91
#